data_AF-A0ABC8R540-F1
#
_entry.id   AF-A0ABC8R540-F1
#
_cell.length_a   1.000
_cell.length_b   1.000
_cell.length_c   1.000
_cell.angle_alpha   90.00
_cell.angle_beta   90.00
_cell.angle_gamma   90.00
#
_symmetry.space_group_name_H-M   'P 1'
#
loop_
_entity.id
_entity.type
_entity.pdbx_description
1 polymer ?
#
loop_
_entity_poly.entity_id
_entity_poly.type
_entity_poly.pdbx_seq_one_letter_code
_entity_poly.pdbx_strand_id
1 'polypeptide(L)'
;MRSNLGKLAIFWLLQAVWVWTVSLPVTIVNSSNRYPSLHAEDIIGWAMWSVGILVEATADQQKLAFKNVLENRGKWCNVGVWKYSRHPNYFGEIFLWWGIFVASTPVLEGAEWLVVFGPILLTLLLLFLSGVPMLEDSADKKFGNVAGYRHYKRTTSPLILLPPEVYGSLPSWFKTTFLFEFPFYSRNLPQEEMLSCSGRCVLFIIEFGFILVHKTHRLHSCRVTFTLLHILCIHIFLWWGIFVASTPVLEGAEWLVVFGPILLTLLLLFLSGVPMLEDSADKKFGNVAGYRHYKRTTSPLILLPPEVYGSLPSWFKTTFLFEFPFYSRNLPQEEMLSW
;
A
#
# COMPACT_ATOMS: atom_id res chain seq x y z
N MET A 1 -15.32 15.08 -2.83
CA MET A 1 -13.89 15.09 -3.26
C MET A 1 -13.78 15.13 -4.77
N ARG A 2 -14.52 14.29 -5.51
CA ARG A 2 -14.46 14.20 -6.99
C ARG A 2 -14.98 15.43 -7.76
N SER A 3 -15.87 16.25 -7.18
CA SER A 3 -16.44 17.44 -7.84
C SER A 3 -15.56 18.70 -7.77
N ASN A 4 -14.42 18.65 -7.06
CA ASN A 4 -13.53 19.78 -6.90
C ASN A 4 -12.17 19.43 -7.53
N LEU A 5 -11.99 19.87 -8.78
CA LEU A 5 -10.78 19.61 -9.57
C LEU A 5 -9.51 20.07 -8.86
N GLY A 6 -9.55 21.19 -8.13
CA GLY A 6 -8.40 21.68 -7.35
C GLY A 6 -7.98 20.71 -6.24
N LYS A 7 -8.93 20.18 -5.47
CA LYS A 7 -8.65 19.18 -4.43
C LYS A 7 -8.11 17.87 -5.00
N LEU A 8 -8.60 17.48 -6.19
CA LEU A 8 -8.12 16.30 -6.91
C LEU A 8 -6.68 16.51 -7.41
N ALA A 9 -6.39 17.67 -7.99
CA ALA A 9 -5.05 18.02 -8.45
C ALA A 9 -4.03 18.03 -7.31
N ILE A 10 -4.37 18.64 -6.17
CA ILE A 10 -3.50 18.63 -4.97
C ILE A 10 -3.21 17.21 -4.49
N PHE A 11 -4.22 16.34 -4.46
CA PHE A 11 -4.03 14.93 -4.07
C PHE A 11 -3.04 14.23 -5.00
N TRP A 12 -3.21 14.36 -6.32
CA TRP A 12 -2.31 13.74 -7.29
C TRP A 12 -0.90 14.33 -7.29
N LEU A 13 -0.76 15.64 -7.10
CA LEU A 13 0.54 16.28 -6.96
C LEU A 13 1.29 15.75 -5.73
N LEU A 14 0.60 15.58 -4.59
CA LEU A 14 1.21 14.99 -3.41
C LEU A 14 1.62 13.52 -3.62
N GLN A 15 0.82 12.74 -4.36
CA GLN A 15 1.19 11.37 -4.73
C GLN A 15 2.40 11.34 -5.66
N ALA A 16 2.45 12.23 -6.65
CA ALA A 16 3.59 12.33 -7.58
C ALA A 16 4.88 12.73 -6.86
N VAL A 17 4.82 13.73 -5.96
CA VAL A 17 5.97 14.16 -5.15
C VAL A 17 6.44 13.04 -4.23
N TRP A 18 5.53 12.31 -3.59
CA TRP A 18 5.88 11.13 -2.79
C TRP A 18 6.63 10.12 -3.65
N VAL A 19 5.98 9.64 -4.71
CA VAL A 19 6.52 8.61 -5.59
C VAL A 19 7.91 9.02 -6.12
N TRP A 20 8.04 10.25 -6.60
CA TRP A 20 9.30 10.80 -7.08
C TRP A 20 10.39 10.80 -6.01
N THR A 21 10.04 11.22 -4.78
CA THR A 21 10.99 11.27 -3.65
C THR A 21 11.47 9.87 -3.26
N VAL A 22 10.58 8.89 -3.22
CA VAL A 22 10.91 7.51 -2.86
C VAL A 22 11.72 6.82 -3.96
N SER A 23 11.48 7.15 -5.24
CA SER A 23 12.25 6.61 -6.36
C SER A 23 13.64 7.23 -6.55
N LEU A 24 13.98 8.32 -5.84
CA LEU A 24 15.24 9.05 -6.00
C LEU A 24 16.50 8.16 -6.02
N PRO A 25 16.70 7.19 -5.09
CA PRO A 25 17.89 6.34 -5.13
C PRO A 25 18.03 5.59 -6.47
N VAL A 26 16.93 5.06 -6.99
CA VAL A 26 16.90 4.33 -8.27
C VAL A 26 17.15 5.29 -9.43
N THR A 27 16.54 6.48 -9.40
CA THR A 27 16.71 7.50 -10.43
C THR A 27 18.16 7.94 -10.53
N ILE A 28 18.83 8.22 -9.40
CA ILE A 28 20.23 8.67 -9.41
C ILE A 28 21.14 7.57 -9.96
N VAL A 29 21.00 6.34 -9.47
CA VAL A 29 21.82 5.21 -9.94
C VAL A 29 21.69 5.00 -11.45
N ASN A 30 20.46 5.02 -11.99
CA ASN A 30 20.24 4.83 -13.42
C ASN A 30 20.61 6.05 -14.28
N SER A 31 20.67 7.25 -13.70
CA SER A 31 21.13 8.47 -14.40
C SER A 31 22.65 8.63 -14.38
N SER A 32 23.34 7.83 -13.57
CA SER A 32 24.78 7.91 -13.40
C SER A 32 25.52 7.21 -14.53
N ASN A 33 26.51 7.88 -15.12
CA ASN A 33 27.45 7.28 -16.07
C ASN A 33 28.64 6.60 -15.36
N ARG A 34 28.53 6.38 -14.04
CA ARG A 34 29.57 5.75 -13.23
C ARG A 34 29.26 4.27 -13.08
N TYR A 35 30.24 3.43 -13.41
CA TYR A 35 30.14 1.99 -13.34
C TYR A 35 31.19 1.44 -12.36
N PRO A 36 31.02 1.66 -11.04
CA PRO A 36 31.91 1.07 -10.06
C PRO A 36 31.85 -0.46 -10.13
N SER A 37 32.93 -1.12 -9.72
CA SER A 37 32.92 -2.57 -9.50
C SER A 37 31.93 -2.95 -8.40
N LEU A 38 31.50 -4.21 -8.31
CA LEU A 38 30.61 -4.66 -7.24
C LEU A 38 31.20 -4.40 -5.85
N HIS A 39 30.44 -3.72 -4.98
CA HIS A 39 30.78 -3.41 -3.59
C HIS A 39 29.98 -4.28 -2.60
N ALA A 40 30.37 -4.28 -1.32
CA ALA A 40 29.65 -5.03 -0.28
C ALA A 40 28.24 -4.46 -0.04
N GLU A 41 28.11 -3.14 -0.20
CA GLU A 41 26.88 -2.38 -0.11
C GLU A 41 25.84 -2.84 -1.14
N ASP A 42 26.25 -3.18 -2.37
CA ASP A 42 25.36 -3.77 -3.37
C ASP A 42 24.77 -5.09 -2.88
N ILE A 43 25.62 -5.98 -2.34
CA ILE A 43 25.21 -7.30 -1.85
C ILE A 43 24.27 -7.15 -0.65
N ILE A 44 24.61 -6.26 0.29
CA ILE A 44 23.79 -5.99 1.47
C ILE A 44 22.44 -5.40 1.05
N GLY A 45 22.45 -4.40 0.17
CA GLY A 45 21.24 -3.73 -0.32
C GLY A 45 20.31 -4.69 -1.06
N TRP A 46 20.84 -5.53 -1.96
CA TRP A 46 20.06 -6.56 -2.65
C TRP A 46 19.56 -7.67 -1.71
N ALA A 47 20.33 -8.05 -0.69
CA ALA A 47 19.86 -8.98 0.33
C ALA A 47 18.70 -8.39 1.15
N MET A 48 18.83 -7.12 1.57
CA MET A 48 17.77 -6.40 2.27
C MET A 48 16.50 -6.28 1.41
N TRP A 49 16.66 -5.88 0.15
CA TRP A 49 15.57 -5.82 -0.82
C TRP A 49 14.88 -7.16 -0.98
N SER A 50 15.65 -8.23 -1.18
CA SER A 50 15.12 -9.59 -1.36
C SER A 50 14.34 -10.06 -0.13
N VAL A 51 14.86 -9.83 1.07
CA VAL A 51 14.13 -10.16 2.31
C VAL A 51 12.87 -9.31 2.45
N GLY A 52 12.95 -8.01 2.16
CA GLY A 52 11.81 -7.10 2.26
C GLY A 52 10.66 -7.51 1.35
N ILE A 53 10.94 -7.74 0.06
CA ILE A 53 9.92 -8.16 -0.91
C ILE A 53 9.34 -9.53 -0.58
N LEU A 54 10.16 -10.47 -0.10
CA LEU A 54 9.69 -11.80 0.32
C LEU A 54 8.74 -11.71 1.52
N VAL A 55 9.07 -10.90 2.53
CA VAL A 55 8.22 -10.69 3.71
C VAL A 55 6.92 -10.03 3.30
N GLU A 56 6.98 -8.98 2.48
CA GLU A 56 5.80 -8.25 2.02
C GLU A 56 4.87 -9.13 1.19
N ALA A 57 5.38 -9.77 0.15
CA ALA A 57 4.60 -10.66 -0.71
C ALA A 57 3.97 -11.81 0.11
N THR A 58 4.73 -12.39 1.05
CA THR A 58 4.22 -13.43 1.94
C THR A 58 3.11 -12.91 2.86
N ALA A 59 3.30 -11.73 3.45
CA ALA A 59 2.30 -11.09 4.31
C ALA A 59 0.99 -10.86 3.57
N ASP A 60 1.06 -10.30 2.37
CA ASP A 60 -0.13 -9.96 1.58
C ASP A 60 -0.86 -11.20 1.07
N GLN A 61 -0.12 -12.20 0.59
CA GLN A 61 -0.70 -13.51 0.22
C GLN A 61 -1.40 -14.17 1.40
N GLN A 62 -0.78 -14.19 2.58
CA GLN A 62 -1.38 -14.76 3.79
C GLN A 62 -2.65 -14.00 4.21
N LYS A 63 -2.63 -12.67 4.13
CA LYS A 63 -3.78 -11.83 4.48
C LYS A 63 -4.94 -12.01 3.50
N LEU A 64 -4.63 -12.15 2.21
CA LEU A 64 -5.62 -12.41 1.16
C LEU A 64 -6.26 -13.78 1.37
N ALA A 65 -5.44 -14.83 1.53
CA ALA A 65 -5.91 -16.18 1.83
C ALA A 65 -6.78 -16.22 3.09
N PHE A 66 -6.35 -15.55 4.17
CA PHE A 66 -7.10 -15.46 5.42
C PHE A 66 -8.48 -14.85 5.23
N LYS A 67 -8.59 -13.77 4.44
CA LYS A 67 -9.87 -13.07 4.18
C LYS A 67 -10.82 -13.84 3.28
N ASN A 68 -10.31 -14.72 2.43
CA ASN A 68 -11.13 -15.51 1.51
C ASN A 68 -11.88 -16.66 2.21
N VAL A 69 -11.44 -17.06 3.41
CA VAL A 69 -12.10 -18.09 4.22
C VAL A 69 -13.31 -17.49 4.96
N LEU A 70 -14.49 -18.07 4.76
CA LEU A 70 -15.74 -17.58 5.37
C LEU A 70 -15.73 -17.59 6.90
N GLU A 71 -15.09 -18.59 7.50
CA GLU A 71 -14.95 -18.74 8.97
C GLU A 71 -14.09 -17.65 9.62
N ASN A 72 -13.32 -16.92 8.82
CA ASN A 72 -12.46 -15.82 9.27
C ASN A 72 -13.15 -14.45 9.19
N ARG A 73 -14.40 -14.40 8.72
CA ARG A 73 -15.18 -13.15 8.71
C ARG A 73 -15.32 -12.62 10.13
N GLY A 74 -15.00 -11.34 10.32
CA GLY A 74 -15.04 -10.71 11.63
C GLY A 74 -13.86 -11.07 12.55
N LYS A 75 -12.80 -11.69 12.03
CA LYS A 75 -11.54 -11.92 12.75
C LYS A 75 -10.41 -11.06 12.17
N TRP A 76 -9.33 -10.90 12.93
CA TRP A 76 -8.08 -10.28 12.46
C TRP A 76 -7.12 -11.37 11.97
N CYS A 77 -6.26 -11.02 11.02
CA CYS A 77 -5.25 -11.93 10.50
C CYS A 77 -4.15 -12.12 11.55
N ASN A 78 -3.93 -13.36 11.98
CA ASN A 78 -2.91 -13.74 12.96
C ASN A 78 -2.20 -15.05 12.54
N VAL A 79 -2.03 -15.27 11.24
CA VAL A 79 -1.40 -16.46 10.66
C VAL A 79 -0.06 -16.13 10.00
N GLY A 80 0.86 -17.10 9.99
CA GLY A 80 2.17 -16.93 9.35
C GLY A 80 2.95 -15.74 9.90
N VAL A 81 3.41 -14.84 9.02
CA VAL A 81 4.20 -13.66 9.41
C VAL A 81 3.40 -12.66 10.24
N TRP A 82 2.07 -12.70 10.16
CA TRP A 82 1.19 -11.90 11.02
C TRP A 82 1.19 -12.35 12.48
N LYS A 83 1.78 -13.50 12.81
CA LYS A 83 2.04 -13.86 14.22
C LYS A 83 3.21 -13.09 14.82
N TYR A 84 4.16 -12.70 13.99
CA TYR A 84 5.43 -12.09 14.44
C TYR A 84 5.41 -10.56 14.35
N SER A 85 4.55 -9.99 13.52
CA SER A 85 4.33 -8.55 13.41
C SER A 85 2.87 -8.27 13.07
N ARG A 86 2.34 -7.14 13.54
CA ARG A 86 1.00 -6.67 13.20
C ARG A 86 0.93 -6.04 11.82
N HIS A 87 2.05 -5.55 11.28
CA HIS A 87 2.16 -4.97 9.93
C HIS A 87 3.42 -5.49 9.22
N PRO A 88 3.55 -6.81 8.99
CA PRO A 88 4.74 -7.40 8.38
C PRO A 88 4.94 -6.91 6.94
N ASN A 89 3.86 -6.58 6.22
CA ASN A 89 3.93 -5.98 4.90
C ASN A 89 4.61 -4.59 4.92
N TYR A 90 4.34 -3.76 5.92
CA TYR A 90 5.02 -2.48 6.07
C TYR A 90 6.48 -2.61 6.50
N PHE A 91 6.81 -3.65 7.27
CA PHE A 91 8.21 -3.97 7.54
C PHE A 91 8.94 -4.32 6.24
N GLY A 92 8.35 -5.17 5.39
CA GLY A 92 8.91 -5.54 4.10
C GLY A 92 9.15 -4.33 3.19
N GLU A 93 8.13 -3.49 3.03
CA GLU A 93 8.19 -2.22 2.27
C GLU A 93 9.29 -1.29 2.82
N ILE A 94 9.36 -1.06 4.13
CA ILE A 94 10.42 -0.22 4.70
C ILE A 94 11.81 -0.84 4.43
N PHE A 95 11.96 -2.13 4.71
CA PHE A 95 13.24 -2.83 4.61
C PHE A 95 13.78 -2.87 3.18
N LEU A 96 12.89 -3.06 2.18
CA LEU A 96 13.31 -3.09 0.79
C LEU A 96 13.74 -1.72 0.28
N TRP A 97 13.08 -0.63 0.69
CA TRP A 97 13.46 0.72 0.26
C TRP A 97 14.75 1.20 0.92
N TRP A 98 15.00 0.81 2.17
CA TRP A 98 16.32 0.96 2.79
C TRP A 98 17.38 0.11 2.07
N GLY A 99 17.03 -1.10 1.60
CA GLY A 99 17.91 -1.93 0.78
C GLY A 99 18.30 -1.26 -0.54
N ILE A 100 17.34 -0.67 -1.25
CA ILE A 100 17.58 0.10 -2.48
C ILE A 100 18.50 1.30 -2.21
N PHE A 101 18.28 2.02 -1.11
CA PHE A 101 19.16 3.11 -0.72
C PHE A 101 20.59 2.62 -0.44
N VAL A 102 20.76 1.54 0.34
CA VAL A 102 22.08 0.95 0.61
C VAL A 102 22.77 0.50 -0.67
N ALA A 103 22.06 -0.14 -1.60
CA ALA A 103 22.62 -0.53 -2.90
C ALA A 103 23.01 0.69 -3.76
N SER A 104 22.37 1.85 -3.56
CA SER A 104 22.70 3.08 -4.29
C SER A 104 23.97 3.77 -3.78
N THR A 105 24.38 3.56 -2.52
CA THR A 105 25.44 4.33 -1.88
C THR A 105 26.80 4.32 -2.59
N PRO A 106 27.26 3.24 -3.26
CA PRO A 106 28.53 3.25 -3.98
C PRO A 106 28.62 4.30 -5.10
N VAL A 107 27.48 4.76 -5.61
CA VAL A 107 27.38 5.73 -6.72
C VAL A 107 27.09 7.15 -6.20
N LEU A 108 26.82 7.36 -4.91
CA LEU A 108 26.40 8.67 -4.39
C LEU A 108 27.59 9.58 -4.06
N GLU A 109 27.58 10.80 -4.61
CA GLU A 109 28.56 11.86 -4.30
C GLU A 109 27.87 13.19 -3.93
N GLY A 110 28.47 13.95 -3.00
CA GLY A 110 28.05 15.30 -2.67
C GLY A 110 26.55 15.43 -2.32
N ALA A 111 25.81 16.20 -3.12
CA ALA A 111 24.38 16.44 -2.90
C ALA A 111 23.48 15.24 -3.25
N GLU A 112 23.99 14.21 -3.92
CA GLU A 112 23.22 13.02 -4.28
C GLU A 112 22.81 12.21 -3.04
N TRP A 113 23.51 12.36 -1.92
CA TRP A 113 23.14 11.77 -0.63
C TRP A 113 21.74 12.17 -0.13
N LEU A 114 21.16 13.24 -0.68
CA LEU A 114 19.76 13.64 -0.41
C LEU A 114 18.74 12.56 -0.82
N VAL A 115 19.11 11.56 -1.62
CA VAL A 115 18.24 10.40 -1.93
C VAL A 115 17.77 9.65 -0.69
N VAL A 116 18.49 9.75 0.45
CA VAL A 116 18.09 9.17 1.74
C VAL A 116 16.73 9.68 2.22
N PHE A 117 16.30 10.86 1.75
CA PHE A 117 14.96 11.36 2.05
C PHE A 117 13.85 10.44 1.53
N GLY A 118 14.09 9.65 0.49
CA GLY A 118 13.16 8.65 -0.03
C GLY A 118 12.72 7.63 1.05
N PRO A 119 13.61 6.74 1.51
CA PRO A 119 13.27 5.75 2.53
C PRO A 119 12.87 6.38 3.87
N ILE A 120 13.43 7.54 4.25
CA ILE A 120 13.00 8.26 5.47
C ILE A 120 11.54 8.71 5.35
N LEU A 121 11.19 9.39 4.26
CA LEU A 121 9.82 9.86 4.02
C LEU A 121 8.83 8.70 4.04
N LEU A 122 9.15 7.61 3.35
CA LEU A 122 8.32 6.40 3.33
C LEU A 122 8.13 5.83 4.74
N THR A 123 9.22 5.70 5.51
CA THR A 123 9.19 5.20 6.89
C THR A 123 8.30 6.07 7.76
N LEU A 124 8.43 7.40 7.67
CA LEU A 124 7.63 8.34 8.45
C LEU A 124 6.14 8.30 8.07
N LEU A 125 5.83 8.21 6.78
CA LEU A 125 4.44 8.12 6.29
C LEU A 125 3.76 6.83 6.80
N LEU A 126 4.48 5.71 6.78
CA LEU A 126 3.97 4.44 7.26
C LEU A 126 3.82 4.40 8.79
N LEU A 127 4.77 4.95 9.55
CA LEU A 127 4.72 4.92 11.01
C LEU A 127 3.79 5.97 11.64
N PHE A 128 3.68 7.16 11.06
CA PHE A 128 3.01 8.29 11.72
C PHE A 128 1.75 8.79 11.03
N LEU A 129 1.59 8.54 9.72
CA LEU A 129 0.55 9.18 8.93
C LEU A 129 -0.53 8.20 8.45
N SER A 130 -0.30 7.53 7.32
CA SER A 130 -1.33 6.79 6.59
C SER A 130 -1.25 5.28 6.77
N GLY A 131 -0.12 4.77 7.28
CA GLY A 131 0.10 3.34 7.47
C GLY A 131 -0.46 2.82 8.80
N VAL A 132 0.45 2.51 9.73
CA VAL A 132 0.17 1.84 11.01
C VAL A 132 -0.92 2.54 11.84
N PRO A 133 -0.88 3.86 12.11
CA PRO A 133 -1.84 4.47 13.02
C PRO A 133 -3.29 4.37 12.53
N MET A 134 -3.53 4.53 11.22
CA MET A 134 -4.87 4.42 10.64
C MET A 134 -5.41 2.99 10.66
N LEU A 135 -4.54 2.00 10.42
CA LEU A 135 -4.93 0.59 10.45
C LEU A 135 -5.20 0.10 11.87
N GLU A 136 -4.36 0.47 12.83
CA GLU A 136 -4.54 0.18 14.24
C GLU A 136 -5.84 0.80 14.77
N ASP A 137 -6.09 2.09 14.48
CA ASP A 137 -7.33 2.78 14.85
C ASP A 137 -8.57 2.07 14.29
N SER A 138 -8.53 1.66 13.01
CA SER A 138 -9.64 0.93 12.40
C SER A 138 -9.80 -0.49 12.97
N ALA A 139 -8.74 -1.15 13.39
CA ALA A 139 -8.78 -2.50 13.96
C ALA A 139 -9.31 -2.46 15.39
N ASP A 140 -8.85 -1.50 16.21
CA ASP A 140 -9.32 -1.30 17.58
C ASP A 140 -10.81 -1.01 17.64
N LYS A 141 -11.33 -0.17 16.72
CA LYS A 141 -12.77 0.09 16.62
C LYS A 141 -13.60 -1.14 16.31
N LYS A 142 -13.03 -2.14 15.62
CA LYS A 142 -13.72 -3.38 15.22
C LYS A 142 -13.57 -4.48 16.27
N PHE A 143 -12.40 -4.60 16.87
CA PHE A 143 -12.01 -5.78 17.65
C PHE A 143 -11.54 -5.45 19.07
N GLY A 144 -11.44 -4.18 19.47
CA GLY A 144 -10.92 -3.77 20.79
C GLY A 144 -11.67 -4.37 21.98
N ASN A 145 -12.96 -4.66 21.82
CA ASN A 145 -13.77 -5.32 22.86
C ASN A 145 -13.51 -6.83 22.96
N VAL A 146 -12.85 -7.44 21.99
CA VAL A 146 -12.55 -8.88 21.96
C VAL A 146 -11.26 -9.16 22.72
N ALA A 147 -11.33 -9.98 23.77
CA ALA A 147 -10.17 -10.31 24.62
C ALA A 147 -9.00 -10.93 23.83
N GLY A 148 -9.31 -11.81 22.87
CA GLY A 148 -8.28 -12.42 22.00
C GLY A 148 -7.51 -11.40 21.15
N TYR A 149 -8.17 -10.32 20.70
CA TYR A 149 -7.51 -9.27 19.92
C TYR A 149 -6.59 -8.43 20.79
N ARG A 150 -7.03 -8.09 22.01
CA ARG A 150 -6.18 -7.38 22.97
C ARG A 150 -4.94 -8.19 23.34
N HIS A 151 -5.11 -9.49 23.56
CA HIS A 151 -3.98 -10.39 23.79
C HIS A 151 -3.00 -10.36 22.62
N TYR A 152 -3.48 -10.56 21.40
CA TYR A 152 -2.67 -10.47 20.18
C TYR A 152 -1.93 -9.13 20.06
N LYS A 153 -2.61 -8.01 20.28
CA LYS A 153 -2.00 -6.68 20.20
C LYS A 153 -0.92 -6.45 21.26
N ARG A 154 -1.07 -7.03 22.44
CA ARG A 154 -0.10 -6.93 23.54
C ARG A 154 1.15 -7.80 23.32
N THR A 155 0.98 -8.94 22.67
CA THR A 155 2.06 -9.92 22.45
C THR A 155 2.71 -9.81 21.08
N THR A 156 2.16 -9.04 20.14
CA THR A 156 2.69 -8.94 18.78
C THR A 156 3.23 -7.54 18.48
N SER A 157 4.49 -7.49 18.06
CA SER A 157 5.18 -6.27 17.63
C SER A 157 4.41 -5.52 16.53
N PRO A 158 4.34 -4.18 16.55
CA PRO A 158 3.67 -3.43 15.49
C PRO A 158 4.37 -3.59 14.13
N LEU A 159 5.70 -3.58 14.09
CA LEU A 159 6.46 -3.54 12.84
C LEU A 159 7.48 -4.69 12.75
N ILE A 160 8.39 -4.80 13.71
CA ILE A 160 9.53 -5.74 13.64
C ILE A 160 9.04 -7.17 13.82
N LEU A 161 9.49 -8.10 12.98
CA LEU A 161 9.19 -9.53 13.09
C LEU A 161 9.85 -10.12 14.35
N LEU A 162 9.06 -10.38 15.39
CA LEU A 162 9.52 -10.94 16.66
C LEU A 162 8.58 -12.04 17.16
N PRO A 163 9.10 -13.13 17.77
CA PRO A 163 8.27 -14.13 18.44
C PRO A 163 7.38 -13.50 19.52
N PRO A 164 6.09 -13.91 19.62
CA PRO A 164 5.16 -13.37 20.60
C PRO A 164 5.62 -13.51 22.05
N GLU A 165 6.36 -14.58 22.35
CA GLU A 165 6.90 -14.87 23.67
C GLU A 165 7.97 -13.85 24.07
N VAL A 166 8.84 -13.50 23.11
CA VAL A 166 9.88 -12.49 23.29
C VAL A 166 9.24 -11.13 23.44
N TYR A 167 8.40 -10.72 22.49
CA TYR A 167 7.75 -9.41 22.54
C TYR A 167 6.87 -9.25 23.77
N GLY A 168 6.07 -10.25 24.13
CA GLY A 168 5.19 -10.25 25.29
C GLY A 168 5.92 -9.98 26.61
N SER A 169 7.15 -10.49 26.75
CA SER A 169 7.98 -10.33 27.95
C SER A 169 8.63 -8.95 28.11
N LEU A 170 8.73 -8.16 27.04
CA LEU A 170 9.48 -6.90 27.07
C LEU A 170 8.73 -5.78 27.81
N PRO A 171 9.44 -4.92 28.57
CA PRO A 171 8.86 -3.74 29.20
C PRO A 171 8.27 -2.75 28.17
N SER A 172 7.21 -2.03 28.55
CA SER A 172 6.54 -1.07 27.65
C SER A 172 7.46 0.05 27.16
N TRP A 173 8.34 0.57 28.01
CA TRP A 173 9.29 1.61 27.60
C TRP A 173 10.23 1.11 26.50
N PHE A 174 10.67 -0.15 26.58
CA PHE A 174 11.56 -0.76 25.58
C PHE A 174 10.83 -0.95 24.25
N LYS A 175 9.57 -1.40 24.31
CA LYS A 175 8.70 -1.55 23.13
C LYS A 175 8.50 -0.22 22.40
N THR A 176 8.25 0.86 23.14
CA THR A 176 8.05 2.19 22.56
C THR A 176 9.33 2.74 21.93
N THR A 177 10.49 2.58 22.58
CA THR A 177 11.75 3.14 22.11
C THR A 177 12.35 2.38 20.93
N PHE A 178 12.36 1.04 20.98
CA PHE A 178 13.11 0.23 20.02
C PHE A 178 12.24 -0.55 19.04
N LEU A 179 10.97 -0.78 19.37
CA LEU A 179 10.06 -1.62 18.58
C LEU A 179 8.88 -0.83 17.99
N PHE A 180 8.95 0.50 18.04
CA PHE A 180 7.94 1.42 17.49
C PHE A 180 6.54 1.24 18.08
N GLU A 181 6.39 0.74 19.31
CA GLU A 181 5.08 0.65 19.98
C GLU A 181 4.69 2.01 20.58
N PHE A 182 4.21 2.91 19.71
CA PHE A 182 3.81 4.23 20.17
C PHE A 182 2.45 4.22 20.88
N PRO A 183 2.26 5.01 21.97
CA PRO A 183 1.01 5.04 22.72
C PRO A 183 -0.22 5.38 21.88
N PHE A 184 -0.03 6.16 20.81
CA PHE A 184 -1.14 6.57 19.95
C PHE A 184 -1.70 5.45 19.08
N TYR A 185 -1.01 4.31 18.94
CA TYR A 185 -1.53 3.12 18.27
C TYR A 185 -2.64 2.42 19.07
N SER A 186 -2.80 2.73 20.35
CA SER A 186 -3.75 2.04 21.25
C SER A 186 -4.83 2.98 21.82
N ARG A 187 -5.07 4.14 21.18
CA ARG A 187 -5.99 5.17 21.71
C ARG A 187 -7.45 4.73 21.90
N ASN A 188 -7.90 3.70 21.19
CA ASN A 188 -9.30 3.25 21.25
C ASN A 188 -9.47 1.93 22.02
N LEU A 189 -8.44 1.45 22.72
CA LEU A 189 -8.57 0.29 23.60
C LEU A 189 -9.24 0.69 24.93
N PRO A 190 -10.00 -0.23 25.57
CA PRO A 190 -10.59 0.01 26.88
C PRO A 190 -9.56 0.42 27.93
N GLN A 191 -9.94 1.35 28.81
CA GLN A 191 -9.05 2.09 29.71
C GLN A 191 -8.36 1.25 30.80
N GLU A 192 -8.82 0.01 31.03
CA GLU A 192 -8.28 -0.91 32.04
C GLU A 192 -6.79 -1.27 31.81
N GLU A 193 -6.27 -1.14 30.59
CA GLU A 193 -4.88 -1.49 30.26
C GLU A 193 -3.90 -0.30 30.25
N MET A 194 -4.37 0.95 30.40
CA MET A 194 -3.49 2.14 30.41
C MET A 194 -2.69 2.31 31.72
N LEU A 195 -3.08 1.60 32.79
CA LEU A 195 -2.50 1.75 34.14
C LEU A 195 -1.08 1.19 34.31
N SER A 196 -0.47 0.58 33.28
CA SER A 196 0.94 0.17 33.30
C SER A 196 1.90 1.19 32.68
N CYS A 197 1.40 2.20 31.95
CA CYS A 197 2.25 3.24 31.39
C CYS A 197 2.46 4.33 32.44
N SER A 198 3.47 4.17 33.28
CA SER A 198 3.99 5.23 34.15
C SER A 198 4.29 6.47 33.31
N GLY A 199 3.35 7.40 33.32
CA GLY A 199 3.45 8.70 32.67
C GLY A 199 4.54 9.53 33.33
N ARG A 200 5.60 9.81 32.56
CA ARG A 200 6.39 11.05 32.68
C ARG A 200 7.52 11.22 31.64
N CYS A 201 8.00 10.16 30.97
CA CYS A 201 9.26 10.29 30.22
C CYS A 201 9.19 10.49 28.69
N VAL A 202 8.08 10.20 28.00
CA VAL A 202 8.10 10.10 26.51
C VAL A 202 7.53 11.34 25.79
N LEU A 203 7.02 12.34 26.53
CA LEU A 203 6.43 13.54 25.91
C LEU A 203 7.47 14.46 25.25
N PHE A 204 8.78 14.23 25.46
CA PHE A 204 9.83 15.15 25.00
C PHE A 204 10.24 15.00 23.52
N ILE A 205 9.84 13.94 22.81
CA ILE A 205 10.31 13.68 21.44
C ILE A 205 9.31 14.14 20.36
N ILE A 206 8.07 14.47 20.70
CA ILE A 206 6.98 14.68 19.72
C ILE A 206 6.70 16.18 19.44
N GLU A 207 7.43 17.12 20.02
CA GLU A 207 7.16 18.56 19.82
C GLU A 207 7.65 19.19 18.51
N PHE A 208 8.17 18.40 17.55
CA PHE A 208 8.41 18.91 16.20
C PHE A 208 7.35 18.43 15.19
N GLY A 209 6.29 19.24 15.12
CA GLY A 209 5.56 19.51 13.89
C GLY A 209 4.47 18.52 13.49
N PHE A 210 3.22 18.76 13.90
CA PHE A 210 2.03 18.39 13.12
C PHE A 210 0.83 19.24 13.54
N ILE A 211 0.64 20.37 12.85
CA ILE A 211 -0.65 21.05 12.77
C ILE A 211 -1.34 20.53 11.49
N LEU A 212 -2.64 20.27 11.62
CA LEU A 212 -3.63 20.06 10.55
C LEU A 212 -3.94 18.61 10.11
N VAL A 213 -4.84 17.91 10.84
CA VAL A 213 -5.82 17.01 10.21
C VAL A 213 -7.15 17.08 10.95
N HIS A 214 -8.09 17.86 10.42
CA HIS A 214 -9.47 17.91 10.90
C HIS A 214 -10.32 16.84 10.18
N LYS A 215 -10.75 15.84 10.96
CA LYS A 215 -12.01 15.08 10.92
C LYS A 215 -12.77 15.01 9.58
N THR A 216 -12.86 13.81 8.99
CA THR A 216 -14.04 13.44 8.18
C THR A 216 -14.36 11.95 8.32
N HIS A 217 -15.38 11.66 9.13
CA HIS A 217 -16.05 10.36 9.23
C HIS A 217 -16.99 10.18 8.04
N ARG A 218 -16.92 9.02 7.37
CA ARG A 218 -18.03 8.13 6.94
C ARG A 218 -17.61 7.31 5.70
N LEU A 219 -18.15 6.08 5.64
CA LEU A 219 -18.07 5.05 4.58
C LEU A 219 -16.89 4.06 4.71
N HIS A 220 -17.13 3.02 5.53
CA HIS A 220 -16.13 2.06 6.00
C HIS A 220 -15.95 0.78 5.17
N SER A 221 -16.72 0.56 4.09
CA SER A 221 -16.68 -0.73 3.38
C SER A 221 -16.12 -0.71 1.95
N CYS A 222 -15.95 0.46 1.31
CA CYS A 222 -15.39 0.57 -0.05
C CYS A 222 -13.88 0.85 -0.09
N ARG A 223 -13.24 1.19 1.03
CA ARG A 223 -11.84 1.67 1.04
C ARG A 223 -10.79 0.60 0.67
N VAL A 224 -10.98 -0.66 1.06
CA VAL A 224 -9.95 -1.70 0.85
C VAL A 224 -9.81 -2.09 -0.62
N THR A 225 -10.92 -2.17 -1.35
CA THR A 225 -10.95 -2.44 -2.80
C THR A 225 -10.35 -1.26 -3.59
N PHE A 226 -10.61 -0.04 -3.13
CA PHE A 226 -10.07 1.19 -3.71
C PHE A 226 -8.57 1.37 -3.46
N THR A 227 -8.02 0.84 -2.34
CA THR A 227 -6.59 0.90 -2.04
C THR A 227 -5.78 -0.04 -2.94
N LEU A 228 -6.26 -1.27 -3.17
CA LEU A 228 -5.59 -2.22 -4.07
C LEU A 228 -5.58 -1.74 -5.52
N LEU A 229 -6.70 -1.21 -6.01
CA LEU A 229 -6.80 -0.66 -7.36
C LEU A 229 -5.96 0.63 -7.54
N HIS A 230 -5.83 1.46 -6.49
CA HIS A 230 -4.95 2.63 -6.53
C HIS A 230 -3.47 2.26 -6.50
N ILE A 231 -3.05 1.29 -5.68
CA ILE A 231 -1.68 0.77 -5.68
C ILE A 231 -1.36 0.16 -7.07
N LEU A 232 -2.35 -0.50 -7.69
CA LEU A 232 -2.27 -1.04 -9.03
C LEU A 232 -2.01 0.04 -10.09
N CYS A 233 -2.82 1.10 -10.10
CA CYS A 233 -2.65 2.20 -11.04
C CYS A 233 -1.34 2.94 -10.79
N ILE A 234 -0.97 3.16 -9.52
CA ILE A 234 0.31 3.80 -9.16
C ILE A 234 1.48 2.96 -9.67
N HIS A 235 1.47 1.63 -9.51
CA HIS A 235 2.53 0.78 -10.06
C HIS A 235 2.57 0.78 -11.59
N ILE A 236 1.41 0.71 -12.27
CA ILE A 236 1.37 0.78 -13.74
C ILE A 236 1.93 2.11 -14.23
N PHE A 237 1.52 3.23 -13.63
CA PHE A 237 2.03 4.56 -13.97
C PHE A 237 3.50 4.74 -13.59
N LEU A 238 3.96 4.13 -12.49
CA LEU A 238 5.36 4.15 -12.05
C LEU A 238 6.24 3.43 -13.06
N TRP A 239 5.87 2.21 -13.45
CA TRP A 239 6.64 1.39 -14.38
C TRP A 239 6.63 1.96 -15.79
N TRP A 240 5.49 2.49 -16.26
CA TRP A 240 5.43 3.20 -17.54
C TRP A 240 6.15 4.55 -17.49
N GLY A 241 6.12 5.26 -16.36
CA GLY A 241 6.85 6.51 -16.17
C GLY A 241 8.36 6.30 -16.16
N ILE A 242 8.83 5.26 -15.46
CA ILE A 242 10.24 4.81 -15.49
C ILE A 242 10.62 4.43 -16.93
N PHE A 243 9.80 3.62 -17.60
CA PHE A 243 10.05 3.23 -18.98
C PHE A 243 10.17 4.45 -19.92
N VAL A 244 9.19 5.37 -19.89
CA VAL A 244 9.20 6.60 -20.70
C VAL A 244 10.41 7.46 -20.38
N ALA A 245 10.77 7.62 -19.11
CA ALA A 245 11.97 8.36 -18.71
C ALA A 245 13.27 7.70 -19.19
N SER A 246 13.29 6.37 -19.32
CA SER A 246 14.44 5.60 -19.83
C SER A 246 14.52 5.55 -21.36
N THR A 247 13.43 5.84 -22.10
CA THR A 247 13.42 5.80 -23.59
C THR A 247 14.56 6.54 -24.30
N PRO A 248 15.10 7.67 -23.81
CA PRO A 248 16.21 8.35 -24.50
C PRO A 248 17.55 7.62 -24.39
N VAL A 249 17.66 6.58 -23.56
CA VAL A 249 18.92 5.93 -23.15
C VAL A 249 19.01 4.47 -23.64
N LEU A 250 17.91 3.87 -24.09
CA LEU A 250 17.85 2.44 -24.44
C LEU A 250 18.41 2.14 -25.83
N GLU A 251 19.43 1.27 -25.92
CA GLU A 251 19.98 0.75 -27.19
C GLU A 251 19.88 -0.79 -27.29
N GLY A 252 19.61 -1.30 -28.49
CA GLY A 252 19.72 -2.73 -28.79
C GLY A 252 18.79 -3.67 -28.00
N ALA A 253 19.35 -4.57 -27.19
CA ALA A 253 18.57 -5.57 -26.44
C ALA A 253 17.88 -5.01 -25.18
N GLU A 254 18.18 -3.76 -24.80
CA GLU A 254 17.60 -3.09 -23.63
C GLU A 254 16.12 -2.72 -23.81
N TRP A 255 15.61 -2.77 -25.04
CA TRP A 255 14.18 -2.72 -25.32
C TRP A 255 13.41 -3.90 -24.71
N LEU A 256 14.09 -4.97 -24.25
CA LEU A 256 13.44 -6.05 -23.53
C LEU A 256 12.82 -5.59 -22.19
N VAL A 257 13.28 -4.46 -21.64
CA VAL A 257 12.72 -3.85 -20.43
C VAL A 257 11.27 -3.40 -20.63
N VAL A 258 10.83 -3.17 -21.88
CA VAL A 258 9.42 -2.87 -22.25
C VAL A 258 8.49 -4.04 -21.92
N PHE A 259 8.96 -5.28 -22.03
CA PHE A 259 8.13 -6.45 -21.79
C PHE A 259 7.72 -6.58 -20.33
N GLY A 260 8.49 -6.06 -19.37
CA GLY A 260 8.15 -6.08 -17.95
C GLY A 260 6.85 -5.30 -17.66
N PRO A 261 6.80 -3.99 -17.95
CA PRO A 261 5.58 -3.17 -17.82
C PRO A 261 4.42 -3.70 -18.65
N ILE A 262 4.65 -4.15 -19.89
CA ILE A 262 3.58 -4.72 -20.73
C ILE A 262 3.03 -6.01 -20.11
N LEU A 263 3.89 -6.96 -19.74
CA LEU A 263 3.50 -8.23 -19.14
C LEU A 263 2.81 -8.01 -17.79
N LEU A 264 3.32 -7.10 -16.96
CA LEU A 264 2.70 -6.74 -15.69
C LEU A 264 1.31 -6.10 -15.93
N THR A 265 1.19 -5.15 -16.85
CA THR A 265 -0.11 -4.56 -17.23
C THR A 265 -1.08 -5.62 -17.74
N LEU A 266 -0.62 -6.57 -18.57
CA LEU A 266 -1.46 -7.67 -19.07
C LEU A 266 -1.86 -8.64 -17.95
N LEU A 267 -0.94 -9.07 -17.09
CA LEU A 267 -1.24 -9.91 -15.92
C LEU A 267 -2.27 -9.25 -14.98
N LEU A 268 -2.20 -7.92 -14.83
CA LEU A 268 -3.07 -7.16 -13.95
C LEU A 268 -4.47 -6.92 -14.54
N LEU A 269 -4.56 -6.59 -15.83
CA LEU A 269 -5.83 -6.41 -16.54
C LEU A 269 -6.56 -7.75 -16.75
N PHE A 270 -5.84 -8.83 -17.06
CA PHE A 270 -6.48 -10.08 -17.48
C PHE A 270 -6.58 -11.16 -16.41
N LEU A 271 -5.64 -11.24 -15.44
CA LEU A 271 -5.52 -12.44 -14.58
C LEU A 271 -5.80 -12.21 -13.10
N SER A 272 -5.45 -11.07 -12.51
CA SER A 272 -5.34 -10.99 -11.03
C SER A 272 -5.98 -9.78 -10.36
N GLY A 273 -5.97 -8.60 -10.97
CA GLY A 273 -6.35 -7.36 -10.29
C GLY A 273 -7.82 -7.01 -10.45
N VAL A 274 -8.13 -6.33 -11.55
CA VAL A 274 -9.47 -5.80 -11.86
C VAL A 274 -10.55 -6.90 -11.96
N PRO A 275 -10.35 -8.00 -12.72
CA PRO A 275 -11.41 -8.99 -12.93
C PRO A 275 -11.83 -9.71 -11.65
N MET A 276 -10.89 -10.03 -10.75
CA MET A 276 -11.22 -10.71 -9.48
C MET A 276 -11.97 -9.79 -8.51
N LEU A 277 -11.62 -8.49 -8.49
CA LEU A 277 -12.28 -7.50 -7.63
C LEU A 277 -13.71 -7.22 -8.11
N GLU A 278 -13.90 -7.06 -9.42
CA GLU A 278 -15.22 -6.92 -10.04
C GLU A 278 -16.07 -8.18 -9.82
N ASP A 279 -15.52 -9.38 -10.01
CA ASP A 279 -16.21 -10.66 -9.77
C ASP A 279 -16.68 -10.78 -8.31
N SER A 280 -15.82 -10.42 -7.35
CA SER A 280 -16.18 -10.44 -5.92
C SER A 280 -17.23 -9.38 -5.56
N ALA A 281 -17.21 -8.21 -6.21
CA ALA A 281 -18.18 -7.15 -5.97
C ALA A 281 -19.54 -7.50 -6.58
N ASP A 282 -19.56 -8.04 -7.80
CA ASP A 282 -20.76 -8.52 -8.48
C ASP A 282 -21.47 -9.61 -7.67
N LYS A 283 -20.72 -10.60 -7.15
CA LYS A 283 -21.29 -11.65 -6.30
C LYS A 283 -21.96 -11.11 -5.03
N LYS A 284 -21.49 -9.97 -4.51
CA LYS A 284 -21.97 -9.39 -3.27
C LYS A 284 -23.09 -8.36 -3.46
N PHE A 285 -23.06 -7.61 -4.56
CA PHE A 285 -23.92 -6.44 -4.78
C PHE A 285 -24.68 -6.45 -6.11
N GLY A 286 -24.48 -7.44 -6.99
CA GLY A 286 -25.10 -7.51 -8.32
C GLY A 286 -26.63 -7.43 -8.31
N ASN A 287 -27.27 -7.89 -7.23
CA ASN A 287 -28.72 -7.81 -7.06
C ASN A 287 -29.23 -6.43 -6.61
N VAL A 288 -28.34 -5.52 -6.21
CA VAL A 288 -28.69 -4.16 -5.76
C VAL A 288 -28.79 -3.21 -6.96
N ALA A 289 -29.96 -2.61 -7.18
CA ALA A 289 -30.20 -1.70 -8.31
C ALA A 289 -29.24 -0.49 -8.34
N GLY A 290 -28.92 0.08 -7.17
CA GLY A 290 -27.96 1.17 -7.05
C GLY A 290 -26.54 0.79 -7.45
N TYR A 291 -26.12 -0.46 -7.20
CA TYR A 291 -24.81 -0.96 -7.61
C TYR A 291 -24.75 -1.17 -9.14
N ARG A 292 -25.81 -1.70 -9.74
CA ARG A 292 -25.91 -1.82 -11.20
C ARG A 292 -25.86 -0.48 -11.92
N HIS A 293 -26.56 0.52 -11.38
CA HIS A 293 -26.49 1.89 -11.91
C HIS A 293 -25.09 2.48 -11.78
N TYR A 294 -24.42 2.28 -10.64
CA TYR A 294 -23.04 2.70 -10.43
C TYR A 294 -22.09 2.06 -11.47
N LYS A 295 -22.21 0.75 -11.70
CA LYS A 295 -21.37 0.01 -12.64
C LYS A 295 -21.54 0.46 -14.10
N ARG A 296 -22.75 0.90 -14.49
CA ARG A 296 -23.02 1.44 -15.83
C ARG A 296 -22.52 2.87 -16.04
N THR A 297 -22.29 3.61 -14.98
CA THR A 297 -21.98 5.06 -15.03
C THR A 297 -20.56 5.38 -14.58
N THR A 298 -19.79 4.40 -14.13
CA THR A 298 -18.45 4.61 -13.60
C THR A 298 -17.49 3.62 -14.22
N SER A 299 -16.42 4.13 -14.83
CA SER A 299 -15.34 3.27 -15.32
C SER A 299 -14.55 2.65 -14.14
N PRO A 300 -14.14 1.38 -14.23
CA PRO A 300 -13.31 0.73 -13.22
C PRO A 300 -11.91 1.34 -13.15
N LEU A 301 -11.32 1.72 -14.28
CA LEU A 301 -9.89 2.06 -14.37
C LEU A 301 -9.64 3.56 -14.51
N ILE A 302 -10.42 4.25 -15.35
CA ILE A 302 -10.16 5.65 -15.71
C ILE A 302 -11.25 6.53 -15.13
N LEU A 303 -10.89 7.44 -14.22
CA LEU A 303 -11.84 8.35 -13.58
C LEU A 303 -12.42 9.34 -14.61
N LEU A 304 -13.66 9.06 -15.04
CA LEU A 304 -14.46 9.94 -15.88
C LEU A 304 -15.72 10.40 -15.14
N PRO A 305 -16.21 11.63 -15.39
CA PRO A 305 -17.52 12.05 -14.90
C PRO A 305 -18.62 11.09 -15.39
N PRO A 306 -19.62 10.75 -14.56
CA PRO A 306 -20.67 9.79 -14.92
C PRO A 306 -21.42 10.14 -16.20
N GLU A 307 -21.61 11.44 -16.45
CA GLU A 307 -22.29 11.97 -17.61
C GLU A 307 -21.47 11.75 -18.89
N VAL A 308 -20.15 11.91 -18.78
CA VAL A 308 -19.21 11.68 -19.89
C VAL A 308 -19.08 10.19 -20.16
N TYR A 309 -18.88 9.38 -19.13
CA TYR A 309 -18.73 7.95 -19.29
C TYR A 309 -20.01 7.26 -19.81
N GLY A 310 -21.18 7.68 -19.32
CA GLY A 310 -22.48 7.15 -19.76
C GLY A 310 -22.79 7.42 -21.24
N SER A 311 -22.19 8.45 -21.83
CA SER A 311 -22.38 8.81 -23.25
C SER A 311 -21.37 8.15 -24.19
N LEU A 312 -20.34 7.46 -23.67
CA LEU A 312 -19.34 6.80 -24.49
C LEU A 312 -19.87 5.48 -25.08
N PRO A 313 -19.60 5.20 -26.38
CA PRO A 313 -19.97 3.94 -26.98
C PRO A 313 -19.11 2.79 -26.45
N SER A 314 -19.72 1.61 -26.39
CA SER A 314 -19.15 0.30 -26.03
C SER A 314 -17.73 0.05 -26.54
N TRP A 315 -17.51 0.24 -27.84
CA TRP A 315 -16.22 0.01 -28.49
C TRP A 315 -15.12 0.94 -27.96
N PHE A 316 -15.48 2.18 -27.59
CA PHE A 316 -14.54 3.15 -27.04
C PHE A 316 -14.15 2.78 -25.61
N LYS A 317 -15.12 2.35 -24.81
CA LYS A 317 -14.89 1.85 -23.44
C LYS A 317 -13.95 0.64 -23.43
N THR A 318 -14.17 -0.31 -24.34
CA THR A 318 -13.31 -1.50 -24.45
C THR A 318 -11.89 -1.14 -24.91
N THR A 319 -11.77 -0.28 -25.92
CA THR A 319 -10.49 0.02 -26.58
C THR A 319 -9.61 0.98 -25.77
N PHE A 320 -10.20 2.03 -25.22
CA PHE A 320 -9.45 3.13 -24.58
C PHE A 320 -9.59 3.16 -23.06
N LEU A 321 -10.66 2.60 -22.51
CA LEU A 321 -10.84 2.50 -21.06
C LEU A 321 -10.52 1.10 -20.52
N PHE A 322 -10.07 0.20 -21.40
CA PHE A 322 -9.68 -1.19 -21.07
C PHE A 322 -10.79 -1.97 -20.36
N GLU A 323 -12.06 -1.68 -20.67
CA GLU A 323 -13.21 -2.35 -20.09
C GLU A 323 -13.60 -3.57 -20.91
N PHE A 324 -13.09 -4.72 -20.48
CA PHE A 324 -13.36 -5.95 -21.17
C PHE A 324 -14.67 -6.60 -20.69
N PRO A 325 -15.43 -7.27 -21.58
CA PRO A 325 -16.70 -7.91 -21.24
C PRO A 325 -16.61 -8.90 -20.07
N PHE A 326 -15.42 -9.46 -19.82
CA PHE A 326 -15.22 -10.42 -18.75
C PHE A 326 -15.28 -9.83 -17.33
N TYR A 327 -15.20 -8.50 -17.19
CA TYR A 327 -15.37 -7.80 -15.90
C TYR A 327 -16.82 -7.79 -15.38
N SER A 328 -17.79 -8.19 -16.21
CA SER A 328 -19.22 -8.14 -15.88
C SER A 328 -19.92 -9.50 -16.06
N ARG A 329 -19.17 -10.61 -16.09
CA ARG A 329 -19.70 -11.96 -16.35
C ARG A 329 -20.79 -12.44 -15.40
N ASN A 330 -20.90 -11.85 -14.22
CA ASN A 330 -21.87 -12.24 -13.19
C ASN A 330 -23.11 -11.33 -13.14
N LEU A 331 -23.22 -10.35 -14.04
CA LEU A 331 -24.41 -9.53 -14.16
C LEU A 331 -25.49 -10.25 -15.00
N PRO A 332 -26.78 -9.93 -14.80
CA PRO A 332 -27.87 -10.48 -15.59
C PRO A 332 -27.67 -10.26 -17.10
N GLN A 333 -28.02 -11.26 -17.91
CA GLN A 333 -27.73 -11.35 -19.34
C GLN A 333 -28.31 -10.19 -20.17
N GLU A 334 -29.40 -9.58 -19.70
CA GLU A 334 -30.03 -8.40 -20.31
C GLU A 334 -29.15 -7.14 -20.26
N GLU A 335 -28.22 -7.03 -19.31
CA GLU A 335 -27.31 -5.89 -19.18
C GLU A 335 -25.96 -6.12 -19.88
N MET A 336 -25.65 -7.32 -20.36
CA MET A 336 -24.42 -7.59 -21.14
C MET A 336 -24.48 -7.03 -22.57
N LEU A 337 -25.70 -6.83 -23.10
CA LEU A 337 -25.94 -6.38 -24.49
C LEU A 337 -25.81 -4.86 -24.68
N SER A 338 -25.59 -4.09 -23.61
CA SER A 338 -25.36 -2.64 -23.66
C SER A 338 -23.89 -2.23 -23.48
N TRP A 339 -22.97 -3.18 -23.48
CA TRP A 339 -21.52 -2.98 -23.27
C TRP A 339 -20.69 -3.07 -24.53
#